data_AF-A0A7X8ZYA3-F1
#
_entry.id   AF-A0A7X8ZYA3-F1
#
_cell.length_a   1.000
_cell.length_b   1.000
_cell.length_c   1.000
_cell.angle_alpha   90.00
_cell.angle_beta   90.00
_cell.angle_gamma   90.00
#
_symmetry.space_group_name_H-M   'P 1'
#
loop_
_entity.id
_entity.type
_entity.pdbx_description
1 polymer ?
#
loop_
_entity_poly.entity_id
_entity_poly.type
_entity_poly.pdbx_seq_one_letter_code
_entity_poly.pdbx_strand_id
1 'polypeptide(L)' 'ILLDRYNLKAEESLFIDDNIHNIESAQKIGFHTIHFTNDTDLEKEVKAMGVL' A
#
# COMPACT_ATOMS: atom_id res chain seq x y z
N ILE A 1 -1.74 13.81 -7.93
CA ILE A 1 -3.24 13.86 -8.00
C ILE A 1 -3.90 13.21 -6.79
N LEU A 2 -3.73 11.91 -6.51
CA LEU A 2 -4.39 11.28 -5.35
C LEU A 2 -3.94 11.91 -4.01
N LEU A 3 -2.63 11.91 -3.76
CA LEU A 3 -2.04 12.49 -2.55
C LEU A 3 -2.48 13.95 -2.36
N ASP A 4 -2.33 14.77 -3.40
CA ASP A 4 -2.67 16.20 -3.36
C ASP A 4 -4.18 16.44 -3.15
N ARG A 5 -5.03 15.63 -3.81
CA ARG A 5 -6.50 15.79 -3.72
C ARG A 5 -7.01 15.49 -2.31
N TYR A 6 -6.41 14.50 -1.66
CA TYR A 6 -6.83 14.06 -0.33
C TYR A 6 -5.90 14.53 0.79
N ASN A 7 -4.91 15.36 0.46
CA ASN A 7 -3.87 15.83 1.38
C ASN A 7 -3.23 14.68 2.19
N LEU A 8 -2.95 13.56 1.51
CA LEU A 8 -2.32 12.38 2.09
C LEU A 8 -0.80 12.48 1.94
N LYS A 9 -0.07 11.90 2.88
CA LYS A 9 1.37 11.63 2.72
C LYS A 9 1.58 10.18 2.34
N ALA A 10 2.42 9.94 1.34
CA ALA A 10 2.72 8.58 0.88
C ALA A 10 3.32 7.74 2.01
N GLU A 11 4.27 8.30 2.77
CA GLU A 11 4.95 7.61 3.88
C GLU A 11 4.04 7.21 5.06
N GLU A 12 2.85 7.81 5.16
CA GLU A 12 1.85 7.51 6.21
C GLU A 12 0.69 6.68 5.64
N SER A 13 0.77 6.28 4.37
CA SER A 13 -0.31 5.62 3.63
C SER A 13 0.07 4.21 3.20
N LEU A 14 -0.91 3.30 3.28
CA LEU A 14 -0.82 1.93 2.78
C LEU A 14 -1.54 1.81 1.43
N PHE A 15 -0.83 1.35 0.41
CA PHE A 15 -1.35 1.08 -0.93
C PHE A 15 -1.41 -0.43 -1.17
N ILE A 16 -2.59 -0.93 -1.54
CA ILE A 16 -2.85 -2.36 -1.74
C ILE A 16 -3.43 -2.53 -3.14
N ASP A 17 -2.80 -3.37 -3.95
CA ASP A 17 -3.18 -3.61 -5.35
C ASP A 17 -2.69 -5.00 -5.77
N ASP A 18 -3.35 -5.64 -6.73
CA ASP A 18 -3.00 -6.97 -7.26
C ASP A 18 -2.03 -6.89 -8.45
N ASN A 19 -1.84 -5.71 -9.04
CA ASN A 19 -0.89 -5.50 -10.12
C ASN A 19 0.48 -5.06 -9.59
N ILE A 20 1.50 -5.89 -9.83
CA ILE A 20 2.88 -5.62 -9.41
C ILE A 20 3.43 -4.28 -9.93
N HIS A 21 3.04 -3.83 -11.11
CA HIS A 21 3.52 -2.56 -11.68
C HIS A 21 3.00 -1.35 -10.89
N ASN A 22 1.78 -1.45 -10.34
CA ASN A 22 1.21 -0.41 -9.47
C ASN A 22 1.95 -0.39 -8.13
N ILE A 23 2.24 -1.57 -7.58
CA ILE A 23 3.01 -1.71 -6.33
C ILE A 23 4.39 -1.10 -6.46
N GLU A 24 5.15 -1.44 -7.51
CA GLU A 24 6.47 -0.86 -7.76
C GLU A 24 6.42 0.66 -7.94
N SER A 25 5.38 1.17 -8.60
CA SER A 25 5.19 2.60 -8.78
C SER A 25 4.88 3.30 -7.45
N ALA A 26 4.01 2.71 -6.63
CA ALA A 26 3.66 3.23 -5.32
C ALA A 26 4.86 3.22 -4.35
N GLN A 27 5.68 2.17 -4.36
CA GLN A 27 6.93 2.11 -3.59
C GLN A 27 7.88 3.26 -3.96
N LYS A 28 8.06 3.54 -5.27
CA LYS A 28 8.91 4.64 -5.74
C LYS A 28 8.41 6.02 -5.29
N ILE A 29 7.10 6.16 -5.08
CA ILE A 29 6.46 7.39 -4.59
C ILE A 29 6.55 7.50 -3.06
N GLY A 30 6.87 6.41 -2.36
CA GLY A 30 7.06 6.39 -0.91
C GLY A 30 5.91 5.77 -0.11
N PHE A 31 4.99 5.07 -0.77
CA PHE A 31 3.92 4.35 -0.06
C PHE A 31 4.45 3.10 0.65
N HIS A 32 3.85 2.77 1.79
CA HIS A 32 3.81 1.38 2.24
C HIS A 32 2.95 0.59 1.26
N THR A 33 3.37 -0.62 0.91
CA THR A 33 2.68 -1.40 -0.13
C THR A 33 2.44 -2.84 0.28
N ILE A 34 1.32 -3.42 -0.16
CA ILE A 34 1.04 -4.85 -0.12
C ILE A 34 0.60 -5.28 -1.51
N HIS A 35 1.33 -6.23 -2.09
CA HIS A 35 0.89 -6.89 -3.32
C HIS A 35 -0.14 -7.96 -2.95
N PHE A 36 -1.39 -7.74 -3.34
CA PHE A 36 -2.47 -8.66 -3.03
C PHE A 36 -2.52 -9.79 -4.06
N THR A 37 -2.15 -10.99 -3.63
CA THR A 37 -2.15 -12.22 -4.44
C THR A 37 -3.01 -13.28 -3.75
N ASN A 38 -3.26 -14.40 -4.42
CA ASN A 38 -4.04 -15.50 -3.85
C ASN A 38 -3.42 -16.08 -2.56
N ASP A 39 -2.10 -15.92 -2.38
CA ASP A 39 -1.37 -16.42 -1.21
C ASP A 39 -1.23 -15.34 -0.10
N THR A 40 -1.75 -14.13 -0.32
CA THR A 40 -1.61 -13.00 0.62
C THR A 40 -2.63 -13.11 1.75
N ASP A 41 -2.15 -13.32 2.98
CA ASP A 41 -2.94 -13.16 4.20
C ASP A 41 -2.99 -11.68 4.62
N LEU A 42 -3.92 -10.93 4.03
CA LEU A 42 -4.00 -9.47 4.21
C LEU A 42 -4.25 -9.07 5.66
N GLU A 43 -5.02 -9.84 6.42
CA GLU A 43 -5.30 -9.53 7.82
C GLU A 43 -4.02 -9.61 8.66
N LYS A 44 -3.22 -10.66 8.43
CA LYS A 44 -1.93 -10.83 9.10
C LYS A 44 -0.95 -9.71 8.74
N GLU A 45 -0.85 -9.35 7.46
CA GLU A 45 0.04 -8.28 6.99
C GLU A 45 -0.33 -6.93 7.63
N VAL A 46 -1.62 -6.58 7.63
CA VAL A 46 -2.11 -5.30 8.18
C VAL A 46 -1.94 -5.25 9.72
N LYS A 47 -2.15 -6.36 10.44
CA LYS A 47 -1.85 -6.46 11.88
C LYS A 47 -0.36 -6.34 12.18
N ALA A 48 0.50 -6.95 11.37
CA ALA A 48 1.95 -6.85 11.55
C ALA A 48 2.46 -5.41 11.38
N MET A 49 1.76 -4.60 10.58
CA MET A 49 2.01 -3.18 10.42
C MET A 49 1.39 -2.29 11.52
N GLY A 50 0.62 -2.87 12.45
CA GLY A 50 -0.05 -2.13 13.53
C GLY A 50 -1.22 -1.27 13.06
N VAL A 51 -1.81 -1.59 11.91
CA VAL A 51 -2.94 -0.87 11.31
C VAL A 51 -4.29 -1.40 11.82
N LEU A 52 -4.33 -2.65 12.28
CA LEU A 52 -5.53 -3.34 12.82
C LEU A 52 -5.28 -3.90 14.22
#